data_AF-A0A931A5T9-F1
#
_entry.id   AF-A0A931A5T9-F1
#
_cell.length_a   1.000
_cell.length_b   1.000
_cell.length_c   1.000
_cell.angle_alpha   90.00
_cell.angle_beta   90.00
_cell.angle_gamma   90.00
#
_symmetry.space_group_name_H-M   'P 1'
#
loop_
_entity.id
_entity.type
_entity.pdbx_description
1 polymer ?
#
loop_
_entity_poly.entity_id
_entity_poly.type
_entity_poly.pdbx_seq_one_letter_code
_entity_poly.pdbx_strand_id
1 'polypeptide(L)'
;MRRTTVRIDETLLNEAKAYAARNGRSLNSVMEDALRQLINRSTEAAERPPLELPTSTAVPGFQPWIQERLDAGEKLEHIAWDLDDQERFPEWFNAAG
;
A
#
# COMPACT_ATOMS: atom_id res chain seq x y z
N MET A 1 6.33 -3.68 32.63
CA MET A 1 7.19 -4.74 32.03
C MET A 1 7.31 -5.89 33.02
N ARG A 2 7.24 -7.15 32.56
CA ARG A 2 7.46 -8.35 33.38
C ARG A 2 8.63 -9.14 32.77
N ARG A 3 9.46 -9.79 33.61
CA ARG A 3 10.61 -10.57 33.15
C ARG A 3 10.23 -12.04 33.03
N THR A 4 10.51 -12.63 31.87
CA THR A 4 10.28 -14.04 31.58
C THR A 4 11.56 -14.64 31.00
N THR A 5 11.90 -15.85 31.42
CA THR A 5 13.04 -16.60 30.86
C THR A 5 12.52 -17.67 29.92
N VAL A 6 13.01 -17.70 28.68
CA VAL A 6 12.66 -18.70 27.67
C VAL A 6 13.92 -19.39 27.16
N ARG A 7 13.79 -20.66 26.76
CA ARG A 7 14.86 -21.38 26.06
C ARG A 7 14.67 -21.18 24.56
N ILE A 8 15.74 -20.80 23.87
CA ILE A 8 15.78 -20.61 22.42
C ILE A 8 17.03 -21.28 21.87
N ASP A 9 16.96 -21.70 20.61
CA ASP A 9 18.11 -22.22 19.91
C ASP A 9 19.22 -21.16 19.77
N GLU A 10 20.48 -21.58 19.86
CA GLU A 10 21.62 -20.66 19.84
C GLU A 10 21.78 -19.96 18.48
N THR A 11 21.53 -20.67 17.39
CA THR A 11 21.61 -20.10 16.04
C THR A 11 20.56 -19.01 15.86
N LEU A 12 19.34 -19.27 16.31
CA LEU A 12 18.23 -18.31 16.28
C LEU A 12 18.52 -17.07 17.16
N LEU A 13 19.11 -17.26 18.34
CA LEU A 13 19.52 -16.15 19.20
C LEU A 13 20.57 -15.26 18.51
N ASN A 14 21.53 -15.87 17.82
CA ASN A 14 22.58 -15.13 17.12
C ASN A 14 22.02 -14.35 15.93
N GLU A 15 21.10 -14.93 15.17
CA GLU A 15 20.39 -14.23 14.09
C GLU A 15 19.57 -13.05 14.61
N ALA A 16 18.81 -13.25 15.69
CA ALA A 16 18.01 -12.20 16.30
C ALA A 16 18.90 -11.04 16.82
N LYS A 17 20.06 -11.34 17.41
CA LYS A 17 21.04 -10.33 17.81
C LYS A 17 21.61 -9.56 16.62
N ALA A 18 21.98 -10.26 15.54
CA ALA A 18 22.50 -9.63 14.33
C ALA A 18 21.45 -8.72 13.69
N TYR A 19 20.19 -9.16 13.63
CA TYR A 19 19.08 -8.35 13.16
C TYR A 19 18.86 -7.11 14.03
N ALA A 20 18.86 -7.27 15.36
CA ALA A 20 18.69 -6.15 16.29
C ALA A 20 19.80 -5.09 16.12
N ALA A 21 21.06 -5.54 16.04
CA ALA A 21 22.22 -4.66 15.83
C ALA A 21 22.14 -3.90 14.49
N ARG A 22 21.80 -4.60 13.40
CA ARG A 22 21.66 -4.00 12.05
C ARG A 22 20.58 -2.92 12.00
N ASN A 23 19.51 -3.08 12.77
CA ASN A 23 18.37 -2.15 12.77
C ASN A 23 18.44 -1.11 13.90
N GLY A 24 19.51 -1.08 14.70
CA GLY A 24 19.63 -0.16 15.84
C GLY A 24 18.58 -0.41 16.95
N ARG A 25 18.10 -1.66 17.08
CA ARG A 25 17.06 -2.05 18.03
C ARG A 25 17.65 -2.91 19.15
N SER A 26 16.96 -2.95 20.29
CA SER A 26 17.29 -3.92 21.35
C SER A 26 16.71 -5.29 21.03
N LEU A 27 17.38 -6.36 21.48
CA LEU A 27 16.86 -7.73 21.36
C LEU A 27 15.46 -7.86 21.99
N ASN A 28 15.21 -7.20 23.13
CA ASN A 28 13.89 -7.21 23.77
C ASN A 28 12.80 -6.62 22.86
N SER A 29 13.07 -5.48 22.20
CA SER A 29 12.10 -4.87 21.28
C SER A 29 11.79 -5.77 20.09
N VAL A 30 12.80 -6.45 19.54
CA VAL A 30 12.61 -7.42 18.45
C VAL A 30 11.76 -8.61 18.90
N MET A 31 12.03 -9.15 20.09
CA MET A 31 11.27 -10.27 20.65
C MET A 31 9.81 -9.89 20.95
N GLU A 32 9.56 -8.68 21.48
CA GLU A 32 8.20 -8.18 21.72
C GLU A 32 7.42 -8.00 20.41
N ASP A 33 8.03 -7.42 19.39
CA ASP A 33 7.41 -7.26 18.07
C ASP A 33 7.06 -8.61 17.45
N ALA A 34 8.00 -9.56 17.46
CA ALA A 34 7.78 -10.89 16.91
C ALA A 34 6.61 -11.61 17.61
N LEU A 35 6.53 -11.50 18.95
CA LEU A 35 5.44 -12.08 19.72
C LEU A 35 4.10 -11.41 19.41
N ARG A 36 4.07 -10.08 19.30
CA ARG A 36 2.85 -9.34 18.90
C ARG A 36 2.38 -9.76 17.51
N GLN A 37 3.29 -9.83 16.55
CA GLN A 37 2.97 -10.25 15.18
C GLN A 37 2.43 -11.69 15.15
N LEU A 38 3.02 -12.60 15.93
CA LEU A 38 2.55 -13.99 16.02
C LEU A 38 1.12 -14.06 16.57
N ILE A 39 0.84 -13.37 17.67
CA ILE A 39 -0.49 -13.35 18.31
C ILE A 39 -1.52 -12.69 17.38
N ASN A 40 -1.18 -11.54 16.80
CA ASN A 40 -2.08 -10.82 15.90
C ASN A 40 -2.38 -11.63 14.64
N ARG A 41 -1.36 -12.25 14.03
CA ARG A 41 -1.55 -13.15 12.87
C ARG A 41 -2.48 -14.32 13.21
N SER A 42 -2.34 -14.90 14.40
CA SER A 42 -3.24 -15.98 14.85
C SER A 42 -4.68 -15.50 15.07
N THR A 43 -4.86 -14.24 15.43
CA THR A 43 -6.18 -13.62 15.64
C THR A 43 -6.81 -13.18 14.32
N GLU A 44 -6.00 -12.69 13.38
CA GLU A 44 -6.42 -12.25 12.04
C GLU A 44 -6.68 -13.40 11.07
N ALA A 45 -6.29 -14.63 11.43
CA ALA A 45 -6.68 -15.85 10.71
C ALA A 45 -8.17 -16.23 10.89
N ALA A 46 -8.99 -15.35 11.49
CA ALA A 46 -10.42 -15.37 11.22
C ALA A 46 -10.60 -15.17 9.71
N GLU A 47 -11.20 -16.14 9.02
CA GLU A 47 -11.53 -16.11 7.59
C GLU A 47 -11.89 -14.69 7.14
N ARG A 48 -10.96 -13.99 6.49
CA ARG A 48 -11.33 -12.79 5.74
C ARG A 48 -12.13 -13.29 4.54
N PRO A 49 -13.43 -12.98 4.44
CA PRO A 49 -14.18 -13.36 3.27
C PRO A 49 -13.48 -12.75 2.05
N PRO A 50 -13.39 -13.50 0.93
CA PRO A 50 -12.81 -12.97 -0.29
C PRO A 50 -13.53 -11.66 -0.66
N LEU A 51 -12.74 -10.63 -0.97
CA LEU A 51 -13.25 -9.35 -1.43
C LEU A 51 -13.60 -9.47 -2.92
N GLU A 52 -14.89 -9.43 -3.24
CA GLU A 52 -15.37 -9.25 -4.60
C GLU A 52 -15.06 -7.82 -5.05
N LEU A 53 -14.02 -7.66 -5.89
CA LEU A 53 -13.71 -6.37 -6.50
C LEU A 53 -14.68 -6.13 -7.67
N PRO A 54 -15.37 -4.97 -7.75
CA PRO A 54 -16.17 -4.66 -8.91
C PRO A 54 -15.28 -4.64 -10.15
N THR A 55 -15.69 -5.33 -11.21
CA THR A 55 -15.03 -5.24 -12.50
C THR A 55 -15.54 -4.01 -13.23
N SER A 56 -14.63 -3.16 -13.70
CA SER A 56 -15.00 -2.01 -14.51
C SER A 56 -15.60 -2.49 -15.83
N THR A 57 -16.77 -1.95 -16.19
CA THR A 57 -17.40 -2.14 -17.51
C THR A 57 -16.94 -1.08 -18.52
N ALA A 58 -16.08 -0.14 -18.10
CA ALA A 58 -15.59 0.91 -18.97
C ALA A 58 -14.70 0.34 -20.09
N VAL A 59 -14.79 0.97 -21.27
CA VAL A 59 -13.87 0.66 -22.37
C VAL A 59 -12.45 1.03 -21.94
N PRO A 60 -11.47 0.12 -22.08
CA PRO A 60 -10.08 0.44 -21.80
C PRO A 60 -9.58 1.59 -22.68
N GLY A 61 -8.82 2.50 -22.10
CA GLY A 61 -8.23 3.62 -22.81
C GLY A 61 -8.46 4.94 -22.09
N PHE A 62 -7.98 6.01 -22.71
CA PHE A 62 -8.22 7.36 -22.23
C PHE A 62 -9.60 7.85 -22.69
N GLN A 63 -10.15 8.85 -21.99
CA GLN A 63 -11.33 9.57 -22.48
C GLN A 63 -11.05 10.12 -23.89
N PRO A 64 -12.06 10.19 -24.78
CA PRO A 64 -11.84 10.55 -26.19
C PRO A 64 -11.02 11.84 -26.39
N TRP A 65 -11.27 12.87 -25.59
CA TRP A 65 -10.57 14.15 -25.68
C TRP A 65 -9.11 14.07 -25.19
N ILE A 66 -8.79 13.17 -24.25
CA ILE A 66 -7.40 12.89 -23.84
C ILE A 66 -6.70 12.13 -24.96
N GLN A 67 -7.38 11.13 -25.53
CA GLN A 67 -6.82 10.32 -26.62
C GLN A 67 -6.50 11.19 -27.84
N GLU A 68 -7.37 12.11 -28.23
CA GLU A 68 -7.14 13.06 -29.33
C GLU A 68 -5.88 13.92 -29.11
N ARG A 69 -5.66 14.41 -27.88
CA ARG A 69 -4.48 15.21 -27.52
C ARG A 69 -3.20 14.38 -27.53
N LEU A 70 -3.26 13.14 -27.04
CA LEU A 70 -2.14 12.19 -27.13
C LEU A 70 -1.81 11.87 -28.60
N ASP A 71 -2.82 11.67 -29.44
CA ASP A 71 -2.65 11.42 -30.88
C ASP A 71 -2.05 12.64 -31.61
N ALA A 72 -2.33 13.86 -31.13
CA ALA A 72 -1.69 15.09 -31.57
C ALA A 72 -0.23 15.25 -31.10
N GLY A 73 0.31 14.28 -30.37
CA GLY A 73 1.69 14.25 -29.87
C GLY A 73 1.91 15.01 -28.58
N GLU A 74 0.84 15.44 -27.90
CA GLU A 74 0.94 16.04 -26.60
C GLU A 74 1.27 14.98 -25.53
N LYS A 75 2.01 15.39 -24.50
CA LYS A 75 2.38 14.49 -23.42
C LYS A 75 1.33 14.49 -22.33
N LEU A 76 1.11 13.32 -21.74
CA LEU A 76 0.09 13.13 -20.71
C LEU A 76 0.29 14.05 -19.50
N GLU A 77 1.54 14.35 -19.12
CA GLU A 77 1.80 15.30 -18.05
C GLU A 77 1.20 16.68 -18.34
N HIS A 78 1.31 17.20 -19.57
CA HIS A 78 0.78 18.52 -19.93
C HIS A 78 -0.75 18.51 -19.95
N ILE A 79 -1.35 17.42 -20.46
CA ILE A 79 -2.80 17.24 -20.44
C ILE A 79 -3.32 17.18 -19.00
N ALA A 80 -2.58 16.53 -18.10
CA ALA A 80 -2.94 16.41 -16.70
C ALA A 80 -2.81 17.73 -15.92
N TRP A 81 -1.82 18.57 -16.25
CA TRP A 81 -1.70 19.92 -15.65
C TRP A 81 -2.88 20.83 -16.04
N ASP A 82 -3.46 20.65 -17.23
CA ASP A 82 -4.63 21.40 -17.68
C ASP A 82 -5.95 20.95 -17.00
N LEU A 83 -5.98 19.80 -16.32
CA LEU A 83 -7.18 19.29 -15.63
C LEU A 83 -7.53 20.10 -14.37
N ASP A 84 -6.55 20.79 -13.78
CA ASP A 84 -6.75 21.66 -12.62
C ASP A 84 -7.28 23.06 -13.00
N ASP A 85 -7.37 23.36 -14.30
CA ASP A 85 -7.84 24.65 -14.80
C ASP A 85 -9.35 24.61 -15.14
N GLN A 86 -10.19 24.86 -14.11
CA GLN A 86 -11.66 24.82 -14.22
C GLN A 86 -12.23 25.84 -15.23
N GLU A 87 -11.51 26.89 -15.60
CA GLU A 87 -11.98 27.87 -16.59
C GLU A 87 -12.01 27.31 -18.01
N ARG A 88 -11.23 26.25 -18.29
CA ARG A 88 -11.05 25.73 -19.64
C ARG A 88 -12.06 24.65 -20.04
N PHE A 89 -12.69 23.98 -19.08
CA PHE A 89 -13.60 22.85 -19.34
C PHE A 89 -14.85 22.81 -18.41
N PRO A 90 -15.70 23.84 -18.44
CA PRO A 90 -16.88 23.93 -17.56
C PRO A 90 -17.95 22.87 -17.85
N GLU A 91 -18.06 22.34 -19.07
CA GLU A 91 -19.06 21.33 -19.42
C GLU A 91 -18.80 19.94 -18.81
N TRP A 92 -17.57 19.62 -18.41
CA TRP A 92 -17.21 18.29 -17.90
C TRP A 92 -17.47 18.10 -16.41
N PHE A 93 -17.48 19.20 -15.64
CA PHE A 93 -17.84 19.16 -14.22
C PHE A 93 -19.37 19.18 -13.98
N ASN A 94 -20.16 19.57 -14.98
CA ASN A 94 -21.62 19.71 -14.86
C ASN A 94 -22.42 18.50 -15.39
N ALA A 95 -21.77 17.49 -15.98
CA ALA A 95 -22.43 16.32 -16.55
C ALA A 95 -22.67 15.16 -15.55
N ALA A 96 -22.46 15.38 -14.25
CA ALA A 96 -22.70 14.41 -13.18
C ALA A 96 -23.92 14.78 -12.30
N GLY A 97 -25.03 15.17 -12.93
CA GLY A 97 -26.34 15.37 -12.30
C GLY A 97 -27.33 14.28 -12.69
#